data_AF-A0A0F3PGL4-F1
#
_entry.id   AF-A0A0F3PGL4-F1
#
_cell.length_a   1.000
_cell.length_b   1.000
_cell.length_c   1.000
_cell.angle_alpha   90.00
_cell.angle_beta   90.00
_cell.angle_gamma   90.00
#
_symmetry.space_group_name_H-M   'P 1'
#
loop_
_entity.id
_entity.type
_entity.pdbx_description
1 polymer ?
#
loop_
_entity_poly.entity_id
_entity_poly.type
_entity_poly.pdbx_seq_one_letter_code
_entity_poly.pdbx_strand_id
1 'polypeptide(L)'
;MNYCVAAEYKKVDKKLNQIYQEILKHISDKQEQVNLLKKSQNLWIKYRDADCEFRSFGVYGGSVYPMILLMCLTGKTEERIKEFEAMLKCPQNLN
;
A
#
# COMPACT_ATOMS: atom_id res chain seq x y z
N MET A 1 -11.12 -0.32 20.85
CA MET A 1 -10.24 -1.22 20.05
C MET A 1 -10.06 -0.77 18.61
N ASN A 2 -11.12 -0.51 17.84
CA ASN A 2 -11.02 -0.11 16.42
C ASN A 2 -10.18 1.16 16.16
N TYR A 3 -10.16 2.10 17.11
CA TYR A 3 -9.38 3.35 17.00
C TYR A 3 -7.88 3.11 16.84
N CYS A 4 -7.31 2.13 17.56
CA CYS A 4 -5.89 1.80 17.49
C CYS A 4 -5.52 1.25 16.11
N VAL A 5 -6.37 0.39 15.53
CA VAL A 5 -6.13 -0.21 14.21
C VAL A 5 -6.26 0.82 13.09
N ALA A 6 -7.24 1.73 13.19
CA ALA A 6 -7.39 2.81 12.22
C ALA A 6 -6.20 3.80 12.25
N ALA A 7 -5.66 4.10 13.44
CA ALA A 7 -4.49 4.94 13.59
C ALA A 7 -3.23 4.27 12.99
N GLU A 8 -3.04 2.97 13.23
CA GLU A 8 -1.91 2.23 12.64
C GLU A 8 -2.03 2.16 11.12
N TYR A 9 -3.22 1.87 10.58
CA TYR A 9 -3.45 1.89 9.14
C TYR A 9 -3.08 3.25 8.52
N LYS A 10 -3.54 4.36 9.12
CA LYS A 10 -3.19 5.71 8.64
C LYS A 10 -1.69 5.99 8.68
N LYS A 11 -1.00 5.49 9.70
CA LYS A 11 0.45 5.65 9.84
C LYS A 11 1.21 4.88 8.74
N VAL A 12 0.84 3.63 8.47
CA VAL A 12 1.49 2.85 7.41
C VAL A 12 1.13 3.39 6.02
N ASP A 13 -0.10 3.82 5.78
CA ASP A 13 -0.51 4.42 4.50
C ASP A 13 0.25 5.73 4.24
N LYS A 14 0.45 6.56 5.28
CA LYS A 14 1.31 7.74 5.19
C LYS A 14 2.75 7.37 4.82
N LYS A 15 3.32 6.34 5.42
CA LYS A 15 4.68 5.87 5.11
C LYS A 15 4.77 5.37 3.66
N LEU A 16 3.79 4.59 3.19
CA LEU A 16 3.72 4.13 1.80
C LEU A 16 3.72 5.32 0.82
N ASN A 17 2.89 6.32 1.08
CA ASN A 17 2.82 7.52 0.25
C ASN A 17 4.15 8.30 0.23
N GLN A 18 4.84 8.41 1.38
CA GLN A 18 6.15 9.06 1.44
C GLN A 18 7.19 8.37 0.55
N ILE A 19 7.31 7.05 0.65
CA ILE A 19 8.28 6.27 -0.14
C ILE A 19 7.91 6.27 -1.62
N TYR A 20 6.61 6.18 -1.94
CA TYR A 20 6.13 6.30 -3.32
C TYR A 20 6.55 7.63 -3.97
N GLN A 21 6.44 8.74 -3.23
CA GLN A 21 6.89 10.06 -3.70
C GLN A 21 8.41 10.14 -3.84
N GLU A 22 9.17 9.45 -2.99
CA GLU A 22 10.62 9.35 -3.10
C GLU A 22 11.03 8.64 -4.40
N ILE A 23 10.43 7.49 -4.70
CA ILE A 23 10.66 6.77 -5.97
C ILE A 23 10.31 7.68 -7.16
N LEU A 24 9.15 8.36 -7.13
CA LEU A 24 8.76 9.28 -8.20
C LEU A 24 9.77 10.41 -8.43
N LYS A 25 10.42 10.92 -7.38
CA LYS A 25 11.48 11.92 -7.53
C LYS A 25 12.71 11.35 -8.24
N HIS A 26 13.11 10.12 -7.91
CA HIS A 26 14.25 9.45 -8.54
C HIS A 26 14.08 9.24 -10.05
N ILE A 27 12.86 8.97 -10.50
CA ILE A 27 12.55 8.70 -11.91
C ILE A 27 11.86 9.88 -12.60
N SER A 28 11.94 11.08 -12.03
CA SER A 28 11.11 12.23 -12.43
C SER A 28 11.31 12.70 -13.87
N ASP A 29 12.50 12.47 -14.45
CA ASP A 29 12.85 12.74 -15.84
C ASP A 29 12.47 11.60 -16.80
N LYS A 30 12.08 10.43 -16.28
CA LYS A 30 11.74 9.22 -17.04
C LYS A 30 10.23 9.03 -17.11
N GLN A 31 9.57 9.79 -17.98
CA GLN A 31 8.10 9.83 -18.05
C GLN A 31 7.43 8.46 -18.23
N GLU A 32 8.05 7.55 -18.98
CA GLU A 32 7.54 6.18 -19.15
C GLU A 32 7.59 5.39 -17.84
N GLN A 33 8.71 5.45 -17.11
CA GLN A 33 8.84 4.78 -15.80
C GLN A 33 7.84 5.38 -14.79
N VAL A 34 7.66 6.70 -14.77
CA VAL A 34 6.63 7.37 -13.94
C VAL A 34 5.23 6.83 -14.23
N ASN A 35 4.88 6.67 -15.51
CA ASN A 35 3.58 6.15 -15.92
C ASN A 35 3.40 4.68 -15.52
N LEU A 36 4.44 3.85 -15.66
CA LEU A 36 4.43 2.46 -15.24
C LEU A 36 4.28 2.32 -13.72
N LEU A 37 5.01 3.10 -12.94
CA LEU A 37 4.90 3.09 -11.47
C LEU A 37 3.50 3.52 -11.00
N LYS A 38 2.96 4.62 -11.56
CA LYS A 38 1.59 5.07 -11.28
C LYS A 38 0.56 3.99 -11.60
N LYS A 39 0.68 3.35 -12.77
CA LYS A 39 -0.21 2.25 -13.19
C LYS A 39 -0.11 1.06 -12.24
N SER A 40 1.10 0.63 -11.92
CA SER A 40 1.37 -0.47 -10.97
C SER A 40 0.73 -0.17 -9.60
N GLN A 41 0.95 1.03 -9.06
CA GLN A 41 0.44 1.42 -7.75
C GLN A 41 -1.09 1.48 -7.73
N ASN A 42 -1.73 2.02 -8.78
CA ASN A 42 -3.19 2.06 -8.89
C ASN A 42 -3.80 0.64 -8.98
N LEU A 43 -3.16 -0.27 -9.72
CA LEU A 43 -3.61 -1.66 -9.80
C LEU A 43 -3.42 -2.38 -8.47
N TRP A 44 -2.32 -2.15 -7.77
CA TRP A 44 -2.06 -2.70 -6.44
C TRP A 44 -3.12 -2.24 -5.44
N ILE A 45 -3.56 -0.97 -5.45
CA ILE A 45 -4.64 -0.47 -4.57
C ILE A 45 -5.94 -1.26 -4.83
N LYS A 46 -6.33 -1.43 -6.10
CA LYS A 46 -7.54 -2.20 -6.46
C LYS A 46 -7.45 -3.65 -6.00
N TYR A 47 -6.28 -4.28 -6.20
CA TYR A 47 -6.03 -5.64 -5.73
C TYR A 47 -6.11 -5.74 -4.20
N ARG A 48 -5.43 -4.84 -3.48
CA ARG A 48 -5.42 -4.79 -2.01
C ARG A 48 -6.84 -4.70 -1.46
N ASP A 49 -7.62 -3.76 -1.98
CA ASP A 49 -8.96 -3.48 -1.46
C ASP A 49 -9.88 -4.69 -1.71
N ALA A 50 -9.84 -5.28 -2.91
CA ALA A 50 -10.63 -6.48 -3.23
C ALA A 50 -10.20 -7.73 -2.42
N ASP A 51 -8.90 -7.96 -2.26
CA ASP A 51 -8.37 -9.09 -1.45
C ASP A 51 -8.75 -8.92 0.03
N CYS A 52 -8.68 -7.70 0.56
CA CYS A 52 -9.04 -7.44 1.96
C CYS A 52 -10.54 -7.49 2.22
N GLU A 53 -11.37 -7.07 1.27
CA GLU A 53 -12.82 -7.28 1.32
C GLU A 53 -13.14 -8.79 1.34
N PHE A 54 -12.55 -9.57 0.44
CA PHE A 54 -12.74 -11.02 0.40
C PHE A 54 -12.31 -11.70 1.71
N ARG A 55 -11.12 -11.38 2.24
CA ARG A 55 -10.59 -11.96 3.49
C ARG A 55 -11.41 -11.62 4.72
N SER A 56 -12.04 -10.44 4.74
CA SER A 56 -12.87 -9.99 5.87
C SER A 56 -14.34 -10.40 5.74
N PHE A 57 -14.75 -10.99 4.61
CA PHE A 57 -16.14 -11.32 4.31
C PHE A 57 -16.79 -12.25 5.34
N GLY A 58 -16.03 -13.18 5.94
CA GLY A 58 -16.54 -14.11 6.95
C GLY A 58 -17.13 -13.46 8.20
N VAL A 59 -16.84 -12.17 8.44
CA VAL A 59 -17.41 -11.39 9.55
C VAL A 59 -18.24 -10.19 9.06
N TYR A 60 -18.57 -10.14 7.77
CA TYR A 60 -19.31 -9.05 7.15
C TYR A 60 -20.66 -8.79 7.85
N GLY A 61 -21.01 -7.52 8.03
CA GLY A 61 -22.20 -7.09 8.79
C GLY A 61 -22.06 -7.15 10.32
N GLY A 62 -21.03 -7.81 10.84
CA GLY A 62 -20.71 -7.83 12.26
C GLY A 62 -19.92 -6.60 12.73
N SER A 63 -19.98 -6.30 14.03
CA SER A 63 -19.28 -5.16 14.64
C SER A 63 -17.74 -5.25 14.57
N VAL A 64 -17.20 -6.45 14.34
CA VAL A 64 -15.76 -6.70 14.19
C VAL A 64 -15.26 -6.50 12.75
N TYR A 65 -16.15 -6.46 11.75
CA TYR A 65 -15.78 -6.34 10.34
C TYR A 65 -14.79 -5.21 10.03
N PRO A 66 -15.02 -3.95 10.49
CA PRO A 66 -14.11 -2.85 10.19
C PRO A 66 -12.69 -3.08 10.75
N MET A 67 -12.59 -3.78 11.89
CA MET A 67 -11.29 -4.09 12.50
C MET A 67 -10.51 -5.08 11.63
N ILE A 68 -11.14 -6.18 11.21
CA ILE A 68 -10.51 -7.22 10.38
C ILE A 68 -10.11 -6.65 9.01
N LEU A 69 -10.98 -5.84 8.40
CA LEU A 69 -10.67 -5.15 7.15
C LEU A 69 -9.41 -4.26 7.30
N LEU A 70 -9.37 -3.42 8.33
CA LEU A 70 -8.23 -2.52 8.58
C LEU A 70 -6.94 -3.28 8.89
N MET A 71 -7.01 -4.41 9.60
CA MET A 71 -5.84 -5.26 9.84
C MET A 71 -5.26 -5.81 8.53
N CYS A 72 -6.12 -6.26 7.60
CA CYS A 72 -5.67 -6.69 6.28
C CYS A 72 -5.03 -5.55 5.49
N LEU A 73 -5.70 -4.39 5.43
CA LEU A 73 -5.20 -3.21 4.72
C LEU A 73 -3.83 -2.76 5.25
N THR A 74 -3.63 -2.85 6.58
CA THR A 74 -2.36 -2.54 7.24
C THR A 74 -1.27 -3.50 6.79
N GLY A 75 -1.48 -4.81 6.91
CA GLY A 75 -0.48 -5.81 6.54
C GLY A 75 -0.07 -5.74 5.07
N LYS A 76 -1.04 -5.59 4.16
CA LYS A 76 -0.75 -5.42 2.72
C LYS A 76 0.04 -4.14 2.43
N THR A 77 -0.29 -3.05 3.13
CA THR A 77 0.43 -1.77 2.98
C THR A 77 1.88 -1.89 3.46
N GLU A 78 2.13 -2.63 4.55
CA GLU A 78 3.48 -2.92 5.04
C GLU A 78 4.30 -3.77 4.05
N GLU A 79 3.69 -4.78 3.41
CA GLU A 79 4.33 -5.57 2.35
C GLU A 79 4.77 -4.68 1.19
N ARG A 80 3.87 -3.81 0.71
CA ARG A 80 4.17 -2.88 -0.39
C ARG A 80 5.27 -1.88 -0.04
N ILE A 81 5.31 -1.42 1.20
CA ILE A 81 6.43 -0.60 1.70
C ILE A 81 7.76 -1.34 1.55
N LYS A 82 7.83 -2.62 1.90
CA LYS A 82 9.06 -3.42 1.77
C LYS A 82 9.48 -3.56 0.31
N GLU A 83 8.53 -3.77 -0.60
CA GLU A 83 8.81 -3.80 -2.06
C GLU A 83 9.43 -2.48 -2.53
N PHE A 84 8.86 -1.34 -2.12
CA PHE A 84 9.37 -0.02 -2.49
C PHE A 84 10.72 0.32 -1.83
N GLU A 85 10.93 -0.03 -0.57
CA GLU A 85 12.23 0.09 0.10
C GLU A 85 13.30 -0.76 -0.60
N ALA A 86 12.94 -1.95 -1.11
CA ALA A 86 13.85 -2.77 -1.89
C ALA A 86 14.18 -2.14 -3.26
N MET A 87 13.22 -1.47 -3.90
CA MET A 87 13.46 -0.70 -5.13
C MET A 87 14.50 0.41 -4.89
N LEU A 88 14.35 1.17 -3.80
CA LEU A 88 15.28 2.27 -3.46
C LEU A 88 16.69 1.79 -3.11
N LYS A 89 16.85 0.59 -2.53
CA LYS A 89 18.16 0.04 -2.14
C LYS A 89 19.01 -0.46 -3.31
N CYS A 90 18.40 -0.73 -4.47
CA CYS A 90 19.08 -1.31 -5.63
C CYS A 90 19.05 -0.32 -6.82
N PRO A 91 20.16 0.37 -7.15
CA PRO A 91 20.20 1.42 -8.18
C PRO A 91 19.70 0.98 -9.57
N GLN A 92 19.87 -0.30 -9.90
CA GLN A 92 19.44 -0.88 -11.17
C GLN A 92 17.91 -0.83 -11.37
N ASN A 93 17.13 -0.73 -10.30
CA ASN A 93 15.66 -0.69 -10.36
C ASN A 93 15.10 0.68 -10.76
N LEU A 94 15.95 1.73 -10.74
CA LEU A 94 15.57 3.12 -11.00
C LEU A 94 16.41 3.76 -12.12
N ASN A 95 17.34 2.99 -12.71
CA ASN A 95 18.19 3.41 -13.82
C ASN A 95 17.50 3.24 -15.18
#